data_AF-A0A836TN29-F1
#
_entry.id   AF-A0A836TN29-F1
#
_cell.length_a   1.000
_cell.length_b   1.000
_cell.length_c   1.000
_cell.angle_alpha   90.00
_cell.angle_beta   90.00
_cell.angle_gamma   90.00
#
_symmetry.space_group_name_H-M   'P 1'
#
loop_
_entity.id
_entity.type
_entity.pdbx_description
1 polymer ?
#
loop_
_entity_poly.entity_id
_entity_poly.type
_entity_poly.pdbx_seq_one_letter_code
_entity_poly.pdbx_strand_id
1 'polypeptide(L)'
;GALHRVLIVAVEYVNERKQFGRPLGKFQAIQQQLALLACEVAAAGAAVDSAVDAAHTQNARFHIAIAKARAGEAVGYVAETGHQVHGAIGFTQEYKLHHSTKRLWSWRDEFGAETTWQEQIGQSVAAGGADTLWPLLTSS
;
A
#
# COMPACT_ATOMS: atom_id res chain seq x y z
N GLY A 1 3.53 -9.54 0.35
CA GLY A 1 4.01 -8.72 1.48
C GLY A 1 2.93 -8.47 2.53
N ALA A 2 3.20 -7.68 3.57
CA ALA A 2 2.25 -7.44 4.67
C ALA A 2 0.96 -6.70 4.25
N LEU A 3 1.05 -5.75 3.29
CA LEU A 3 -0.14 -5.07 2.73
C LEU A 3 -1.12 -6.09 2.12
N HIS A 4 -0.60 -7.01 1.31
CA HIS A 4 -1.38 -8.08 0.71
C HIS A 4 -1.97 -9.04 1.76
N ARG A 5 -1.23 -9.32 2.85
CA ARG A 5 -1.76 -10.14 3.94
C ARG A 5 -2.96 -9.48 4.63
N VAL A 6 -2.91 -8.16 4.85
CA VAL A 6 -4.05 -7.40 5.40
C VAL A 6 -5.28 -7.51 4.48
N LEU A 7 -5.11 -7.35 3.16
CA LEU A 7 -6.19 -7.54 2.19
C LEU A 7 -6.80 -8.94 2.26
N ILE A 8 -5.98 -9.98 2.25
CA ILE A 8 -6.45 -11.37 2.31
C ILE A 8 -7.30 -11.60 3.55
N VAL A 9 -6.78 -11.27 4.74
CA VAL A 9 -7.51 -11.55 5.99
C VAL A 9 -8.78 -10.70 6.10
N ALA A 10 -8.77 -9.47 5.57
CA ALA A 10 -9.96 -8.63 5.48
C ALA A 10 -11.05 -9.26 4.59
N VAL A 11 -10.68 -9.73 3.41
CA VAL A 11 -11.61 -10.40 2.48
C VAL A 11 -12.15 -11.70 3.09
N GLU A 12 -11.29 -12.51 3.71
CA GLU A 12 -11.68 -13.72 4.43
C GLU A 12 -12.71 -13.39 5.53
N TYR A 13 -12.37 -12.45 6.41
CA TYR A 13 -13.22 -12.05 7.54
C TYR A 13 -14.62 -11.60 7.11
N VAL A 14 -14.72 -10.71 6.11
CA VAL A 14 -16.03 -10.16 5.72
C VAL A 14 -16.91 -11.19 5.03
N ASN A 15 -16.33 -12.26 4.45
CA ASN A 15 -17.08 -13.33 3.80
C ASN A 15 -17.54 -14.39 4.80
N GLU A 16 -16.77 -14.64 5.85
CA GLU A 16 -17.13 -15.56 6.95
C GLU A 16 -18.15 -14.94 7.91
N ARG A 17 -17.96 -13.67 8.27
CA ARG A 17 -18.80 -12.98 9.26
C ARG A 17 -20.15 -12.62 8.66
N LYS A 18 -21.23 -13.13 9.27
CA LYS A 18 -22.62 -12.80 8.91
C LYS A 18 -23.26 -11.88 9.94
N GLN A 19 -23.84 -10.77 9.47
CA GLN A 19 -24.66 -9.85 10.27
C GLN A 19 -25.85 -9.39 9.44
N PHE A 20 -26.97 -9.09 10.10
CA PHE A 20 -28.22 -8.71 9.43
C PHE A 20 -28.62 -9.71 8.32
N GLY A 21 -28.47 -11.02 8.61
CA GLY A 21 -28.90 -12.10 7.72
C GLY A 21 -27.98 -12.45 6.55
N ARG A 22 -26.84 -11.77 6.36
CA ARG A 22 -25.91 -12.05 5.23
C ARG A 22 -24.44 -11.78 5.57
N PRO A 23 -23.48 -12.27 4.77
CA PRO A 23 -22.07 -11.92 4.94
C PRO A 23 -21.82 -10.41 4.87
N LEU A 24 -20.86 -9.90 5.66
CA LEU A 24 -20.45 -8.49 5.63
C LEU A 24 -19.96 -8.04 4.25
N GLY A 25 -19.34 -8.93 3.47
CA GLY A 25 -18.91 -8.67 2.10
C GLY A 25 -20.06 -8.42 1.11
N LYS A 26 -21.33 -8.56 1.52
CA LYS A 26 -22.51 -8.23 0.71
C LYS A 26 -23.06 -6.81 0.94
N PHE A 27 -22.42 -6.03 1.80
CA PHE A 27 -22.78 -4.62 2.02
C PHE A 27 -21.89 -3.72 1.17
N GLN A 28 -22.49 -2.81 0.38
CA GLN A 28 -21.76 -1.95 -0.56
C GLN A 28 -20.65 -1.12 0.12
N ALA A 29 -20.90 -0.60 1.33
CA ALA A 29 -19.89 0.16 2.08
C ALA A 29 -18.62 -0.67 2.35
N ILE A 30 -18.78 -1.94 2.72
CA ILE A 30 -17.65 -2.87 2.94
C ILE A 30 -16.97 -3.21 1.60
N GLN A 31 -17.74 -3.40 0.53
CA GLN A 31 -17.19 -3.65 -0.80
C GLN A 31 -16.34 -2.47 -1.29
N GLN A 32 -16.80 -1.24 -1.06
CA GLN A 32 -16.06 -0.03 -1.41
C GLN A 32 -14.74 0.07 -0.62
N GLN A 33 -14.78 -0.19 0.69
CA GLN A 33 -13.57 -0.23 1.52
C GLN A 33 -12.56 -1.28 1.04
N LEU A 34 -13.02 -2.49 0.72
CA LEU A 34 -12.15 -3.55 0.22
C LEU A 34 -11.60 -3.25 -1.18
N ALA A 35 -12.40 -2.62 -2.04
CA ALA A 35 -11.96 -2.20 -3.37
C ALA A 35 -10.83 -1.17 -3.27
N LEU A 36 -10.99 -0.14 -2.44
CA LEU A 36 -9.95 0.87 -2.21
C LEU A 36 -8.71 0.27 -1.54
N LEU A 37 -8.88 -0.61 -0.56
CA LEU A 37 -7.76 -1.34 0.06
C LEU A 37 -7.00 -2.16 -0.99
N ALA A 38 -7.71 -2.85 -1.89
CA ALA A 38 -7.10 -3.60 -2.98
C ALA A 38 -6.37 -2.69 -3.97
N CYS A 39 -6.91 -1.50 -4.28
CA CYS A 39 -6.23 -0.50 -5.11
C CYS A 39 -4.91 -0.04 -4.50
N GLU A 40 -4.86 0.25 -3.20
CA GLU A 40 -3.61 0.63 -2.52
C GLU A 40 -2.57 -0.50 -2.56
N VAL A 41 -2.98 -1.74 -2.31
CA VAL A 41 -2.10 -2.92 -2.39
C VAL A 41 -1.57 -3.11 -3.81
N ALA A 42 -2.42 -2.95 -4.83
CA ALA A 42 -2.03 -3.09 -6.23
C ALA A 42 -1.08 -1.97 -6.67
N ALA A 43 -1.35 -0.72 -6.29
CA ALA A 43 -0.49 0.42 -6.60
C ALA A 43 0.90 0.29 -5.95
N ALA A 44 0.96 -0.14 -4.69
CA ALA A 44 2.22 -0.41 -4.01
C ALA A 44 2.98 -1.57 -4.67
N GLY A 45 2.27 -2.63 -5.09
CA GLY A 45 2.85 -3.75 -5.83
C GLY A 45 3.46 -3.32 -7.16
N ALA A 46 2.71 -2.60 -7.98
CA ALA A 46 3.17 -2.11 -9.28
C ALA A 46 4.40 -1.19 -9.17
N ALA A 47 4.46 -0.35 -8.13
CA ALA A 47 5.63 0.49 -7.87
C ALA A 47 6.87 -0.35 -7.50
N VAL A 48 6.70 -1.40 -6.71
CA VAL A 48 7.78 -2.35 -6.39
C VAL A 48 8.24 -3.12 -7.62
N ASP A 49 7.30 -3.62 -8.44
CA ASP A 49 7.63 -4.33 -9.68
C ASP A 49 8.45 -3.43 -10.61
N SER A 50 8.06 -2.17 -10.77
CA SER A 50 8.81 -1.17 -11.52
C SER A 50 10.24 -0.95 -10.99
N ALA A 51 10.44 -0.99 -9.67
CA ALA A 51 11.78 -0.90 -9.07
C ALA A 51 12.61 -2.16 -9.30
N VAL A 52 11.99 -3.34 -9.32
CA VAL A 52 12.65 -4.61 -9.64
C VAL A 52 13.10 -4.63 -11.09
N ASP A 53 12.23 -4.22 -12.03
CA ASP A 53 12.55 -4.14 -13.46
C ASP A 53 13.70 -3.16 -13.73
N ALA A 54 13.72 -2.04 -13.00
CA ALA A 54 14.75 -1.03 -13.12
C ALA A 54 16.07 -1.34 -12.37
N ALA A 55 16.14 -2.43 -11.60
CA ALA A 55 17.21 -2.67 -10.61
C ALA A 55 18.65 -2.64 -11.18
N HIS A 56 18.81 -2.95 -12.47
CA HIS A 56 20.10 -2.95 -13.16
C HIS A 56 20.28 -1.79 -14.15
N THR A 57 19.39 -0.79 -14.11
CA THR A 57 19.44 0.39 -14.96
C THR A 57 20.04 1.60 -14.24
N GLN A 58 20.38 2.65 -14.99
CA GLN A 58 20.81 3.93 -14.40
C GLN A 58 19.70 4.62 -13.57
N ASN A 59 18.44 4.24 -13.79
CA ASN A 59 17.29 4.81 -13.10
C ASN A 59 16.87 4.02 -11.85
N ALA A 60 17.59 2.97 -11.46
CA ALA A 60 17.24 2.10 -10.33
C ALA A 60 16.85 2.88 -9.06
N ARG A 61 17.65 3.90 -8.69
CA ARG A 61 17.40 4.72 -7.50
C ARG A 61 16.09 5.51 -7.58
N PHE A 62 15.71 5.99 -8.76
CA PHE A 62 14.47 6.73 -8.96
C PHE A 62 13.24 5.82 -8.74
N HIS A 63 13.25 4.63 -9.33
CA HIS A 63 12.16 3.67 -9.14
C HIS A 63 12.10 3.11 -7.71
N ILE A 64 13.24 2.88 -7.06
CA ILE A 64 13.29 2.50 -5.63
C ILE A 64 12.67 3.59 -4.75
N ALA A 65 12.95 4.87 -5.04
CA ALA A 65 12.37 5.99 -4.30
C ALA A 65 10.83 6.00 -4.45
N ILE A 66 10.31 5.81 -5.67
CA ILE A 66 8.87 5.72 -5.94
C ILE A 66 8.27 4.54 -5.17
N ALA A 67 8.87 3.36 -5.26
CA ALA A 67 8.40 2.16 -4.57
C ALA A 67 8.34 2.36 -3.05
N LYS A 68 9.38 2.93 -2.44
CA LYS A 68 9.40 3.19 -1.00
C LYS A 68 8.36 4.22 -0.57
N ALA A 69 8.21 5.32 -1.32
CA ALA A 69 7.19 6.33 -1.06
C ALA A 69 5.77 5.73 -1.19
N ARG A 70 5.44 5.09 -2.31
CA ARG A 70 4.12 4.50 -2.55
C ARG A 70 3.75 3.41 -1.56
N ALA A 71 4.70 2.53 -1.21
CA ALA A 71 4.46 1.48 -0.24
C ALA A 71 4.22 2.05 1.17
N GLY A 72 4.97 3.09 1.56
CA GLY A 72 4.81 3.77 2.84
C GLY A 72 3.49 4.53 2.96
N GLU A 73 3.08 5.25 1.92
CA GLU A 73 1.79 5.95 1.87
C GLU A 73 0.61 4.99 2.05
N ALA A 74 0.67 3.82 1.40
CA ALA A 74 -0.37 2.80 1.49
C ALA A 74 -0.53 2.22 2.90
N VAL A 75 0.51 2.27 3.76
CA VAL A 75 0.48 1.66 5.11
C VAL A 75 -0.67 2.19 5.94
N GLY A 76 -0.83 3.52 6.00
CA GLY A 76 -1.85 4.15 6.84
C GLY A 76 -3.25 3.69 6.45
N TYR A 77 -3.57 3.82 5.17
CA TYR A 77 -4.88 3.46 4.62
C TYR A 77 -5.19 1.97 4.77
N VAL A 78 -4.24 1.09 4.43
CA VAL A 78 -4.42 -0.36 4.49
C VAL A 78 -4.56 -0.83 5.94
N ALA A 79 -3.78 -0.29 6.87
CA ALA A 79 -3.88 -0.64 8.28
C ALA A 79 -5.22 -0.16 8.88
N GLU A 80 -5.60 1.10 8.63
CA GLU A 80 -6.86 1.67 9.11
C GLU A 80 -8.07 0.90 8.56
N THR A 81 -8.15 0.74 7.25
CA THR A 81 -9.28 0.05 6.59
C THR A 81 -9.34 -1.41 7.01
N GLY A 82 -8.17 -2.06 7.12
CA GLY A 82 -8.05 -3.42 7.64
C GLY A 82 -8.68 -3.56 9.03
N HIS A 83 -8.38 -2.64 9.96
CA HIS A 83 -9.00 -2.64 11.29
C HIS A 83 -10.50 -2.30 11.22
N GLN A 84 -10.88 -1.32 10.40
CA GLN A 84 -12.26 -0.87 10.28
C GLN A 84 -13.21 -1.97 9.83
N VAL A 85 -12.84 -2.79 8.83
CA VAL A 85 -13.69 -3.90 8.36
C VAL A 85 -13.82 -5.03 9.37
N HIS A 86 -12.82 -5.19 10.25
CA HIS A 86 -12.88 -6.16 11.36
C HIS A 86 -13.64 -5.60 12.58
N GLY A 87 -13.80 -4.28 12.71
CA GLY A 87 -14.39 -3.65 13.89
C GLY A 87 -13.59 -3.97 15.16
N ALA A 88 -14.27 -4.15 16.29
CA ALA A 88 -13.62 -4.34 17.59
C ALA A 88 -12.64 -5.51 17.62
N ILE A 89 -12.94 -6.64 16.96
CA ILE A 89 -12.06 -7.82 16.93
C ILE A 89 -10.75 -7.56 16.20
N GLY A 90 -10.69 -6.57 15.30
CA GLY A 90 -9.45 -6.19 14.61
C GLY A 90 -8.36 -5.67 15.56
N PHE A 91 -8.78 -5.07 16.69
CA PHE A 91 -7.88 -4.48 17.68
C PHE A 91 -7.44 -5.44 18.78
N THR A 92 -8.03 -6.64 18.85
CA THR A 92 -7.73 -7.60 19.91
C THR A 92 -6.50 -8.46 19.57
N GLN A 93 -5.88 -9.06 20.59
CA GLN A 93 -4.68 -9.90 20.39
C GLN A 93 -5.03 -11.25 19.76
N GLU A 94 -6.28 -11.70 19.87
CA GLU A 94 -6.76 -12.97 19.35
C GLU A 94 -6.81 -12.97 17.82
N TYR A 95 -6.98 -11.81 17.19
CA TYR A 95 -7.02 -11.70 15.74
C TYR A 95 -5.65 -11.29 15.17
N LYS A 96 -5.12 -12.13 14.27
CA LYS A 96 -3.73 -12.02 13.77
C LYS A 96 -3.47 -10.83 12.82
N LEU A 97 -4.45 -9.95 12.60
CA LEU A 97 -4.32 -8.73 11.79
C LEU A 97 -3.20 -7.82 12.31
N HIS A 98 -3.08 -7.70 13.64
CA HIS A 98 -2.13 -6.81 14.29
C HIS A 98 -0.66 -7.17 14.00
N HIS A 99 -0.33 -8.42 13.68
CA HIS A 99 1.03 -8.80 13.31
C HIS A 99 1.45 -8.12 11.99
N SER A 100 0.54 -8.06 11.03
CA SER A 100 0.81 -7.43 9.74
C SER A 100 0.82 -5.90 9.88
N THR A 101 -0.15 -5.33 10.58
CA THR A 101 -0.25 -3.87 10.71
C THR A 101 0.88 -3.28 11.55
N LYS A 102 1.31 -3.90 12.66
CA LYS A 102 2.50 -3.44 13.41
C LYS A 102 3.77 -3.48 12.56
N ARG A 103 3.95 -4.52 11.73
CA ARG A 103 5.08 -4.60 10.80
C ARG A 103 5.04 -3.52 9.74
N LEU A 104 3.86 -3.24 9.18
CA LEU A 104 3.69 -2.15 8.23
C LEU A 104 4.10 -0.81 8.84
N TRP A 105 3.65 -0.50 10.06
CA TRP A 105 4.06 0.72 10.76
C TRP A 105 5.57 0.81 11.02
N SER A 106 6.21 -0.29 11.41
CA SER A 106 7.69 -0.32 11.57
C SER A 106 8.40 -0.04 10.24
N TRP A 107 8.04 -0.76 9.19
CA TRP A 107 8.69 -0.66 7.88
C TRP A 107 8.43 0.64 7.15
N ARG A 108 7.32 1.30 7.49
CA ARG A 108 6.99 2.64 7.02
C ARG A 108 8.11 3.63 7.31
N ASP A 109 8.59 3.64 8.56
CA ASP A 109 9.57 4.61 9.05
C ASP A 109 11.03 4.13 8.87
N GLU A 110 11.24 2.83 8.63
CA GLU A 110 12.56 2.28 8.30
C GLU A 110 13.04 2.75 6.92
N PHE A 111 14.36 2.96 6.78
CA PHE A 111 15.02 3.39 5.55
C PHE A 111 14.49 4.70 4.95
N GLY A 112 14.00 5.60 5.79
CA GLY A 112 13.47 6.91 5.40
C GLY A 112 11.96 6.89 5.17
N ALA A 113 11.28 7.89 5.74
CA ALA A 113 9.84 8.07 5.62
C ALA A 113 9.42 8.51 4.20
N GLU A 114 8.13 8.44 3.90
CA GLU A 114 7.60 8.77 2.57
C GLU A 114 8.06 10.14 2.08
N THR A 115 8.00 11.14 2.96
CA THR A 115 8.33 12.53 2.64
C THR A 115 9.77 12.70 2.18
N THR A 116 10.71 11.97 2.79
CA THR A 116 12.13 11.98 2.39
C THR A 116 12.31 11.47 0.96
N TRP A 117 11.59 10.41 0.59
CA TRP A 117 11.66 9.83 -0.75
C TRP A 117 10.91 10.67 -1.77
N GLN A 118 9.76 11.22 -1.41
CA GLN A 118 8.99 12.17 -2.24
C GLN A 118 9.81 13.42 -2.56
N GLU A 119 10.55 13.96 -1.59
CA GLU A 119 11.43 15.10 -1.83
C GLU A 119 12.56 14.75 -2.81
N GLN A 120 13.19 13.57 -2.66
CA GLN A 120 14.23 13.12 -3.60
C GLN A 120 13.69 12.91 -5.02
N ILE A 121 12.49 12.35 -5.16
CA ILE A 121 11.80 12.22 -6.45
C ILE A 121 11.58 13.62 -7.05
N GLY A 122 11.04 14.55 -6.27
CA GLY A 122 10.79 15.93 -6.69
C GLY A 122 12.07 16.64 -7.15
N GLN A 123 13.16 16.53 -6.39
CA GLN A 123 14.47 17.08 -6.74
C GLN A 123 15.01 16.46 -8.04
N SER A 124 14.89 15.14 -8.21
CA SER A 124 15.33 14.44 -9.42
C SER A 124 14.57 14.89 -10.67
N VAL A 125 13.25 15.06 -10.56
CA VAL A 125 12.42 15.56 -11.67
C VAL A 125 12.72 17.02 -11.97
N ALA A 126 12.84 17.86 -10.93
CA ALA A 126 13.12 19.29 -11.10
C ALA A 126 14.49 19.55 -11.75
N ALA A 127 15.50 18.72 -11.47
CA ALA A 127 16.82 18.84 -12.07
C ALA A 127 16.84 18.59 -13.59
N GLY A 128 15.92 17.78 -14.12
CA GLY A 128 15.79 17.54 -15.55
C GLY A 128 15.12 18.68 -16.33
N GLY A 129 14.39 19.57 -15.66
CA GLY A 129 13.57 20.61 -16.30
C GLY A 129 12.20 20.09 -16.75
N ALA A 130 11.26 21.01 -17.00
CA ALA A 130 9.83 20.71 -17.18
C ALA A 130 9.52 19.67 -18.28
N ASP A 131 10.32 19.64 -19.35
CA ASP A 131 10.09 18.78 -20.51
C ASP A 131 10.54 17.32 -20.29
N THR A 132 11.24 17.02 -19.20
CA THR A 132 11.83 15.68 -18.98
C THR A 132 10.90 14.71 -18.26
N LEU A 133 9.85 15.20 -17.60
CA LEU A 133 8.95 14.36 -16.81
C LEU A 133 8.23 13.31 -17.68
N TRP A 134 7.61 13.72 -18.79
CA TRP A 134 6.84 12.80 -19.62
C TRP A 134 7.70 11.74 -20.34
N PRO A 135 8.84 12.10 -20.94
CA PRO A 135 9.79 11.11 -21.45
C PRO A 135 10.23 10.12 -20.36
N LEU A 136 10.56 10.59 -19.16
CA LEU A 136 11.01 9.74 -18.07
C LEU A 136 9.94 8.73 -17.58
N LEU A 137 8.66 9.08 -17.71
CA LEU A 137 7.56 8.17 -17.39
C LEU A 137 7.21 7.19 -18.51
N THR A 138 7.59 7.48 -19.75
CA THR A 138 7.15 6.72 -20.95
C THR A 138 8.28 6.00 -21.67
N SER A 139 9.54 6.30 -21.36
CA SER A 139 10.71 5.61 -21.90
C SER A 139 10.91 4.29 -21.14
N SER A 140 10.18 3.25 -21.54
CA SER A 140 10.36 1.86 -21.12
C SER A 140 10.77 1.00 -22.31
#